data_AF-G5B259-F1
#
_entry.id   AF-G5B259-F1
#
_cell.length_a   1.000
_cell.length_b   1.000
_cell.length_c   1.000
_cell.angle_alpha   90.00
_cell.angle_beta   90.00
_cell.angle_gamma   90.00
#
_symmetry.space_group_name_H-M   'P 1'
#
loop_
_entity.id
_entity.type
_entity.pdbx_description
1 polymer ?
#
loop_
_entity_poly.entity_id
_entity_poly.type
_entity_poly.pdbx_seq_one_letter_code
_entity_poly.pdbx_strand_id
1 'polypeptide(L)'
;DRHIPMHALPEEIQKMSPEEKVCNYCGVSYLILHEFKAMEEKVKATEKEMTFYQGIIELEKRLQEELQSLSQDFEQCKIDNPEKK
;
A
#
# COMPACT_ATOMS: atom_id res chain seq x y z
N ASP A 1 8.90 -11.66 24.01
CA ASP A 1 9.86 -10.56 24.14
C ASP A 1 10.56 -10.34 22.80
N ARG A 2 10.13 -9.37 21.98
CA ARG A 2 10.73 -9.12 20.65
C ARG A 2 11.80 -8.04 20.83
N HIS A 3 13.07 -8.43 20.86
CA HIS A 3 14.17 -7.48 20.90
C HIS A 3 14.19 -6.66 19.60
N ILE A 4 13.76 -5.41 19.69
CA ILE A 4 13.96 -4.40 18.66
C ILE A 4 15.35 -3.81 18.93
N PRO A 5 16.33 -3.99 18.02
CA PRO A 5 17.63 -3.34 18.19
C PRO A 5 17.39 -1.84 18.28
N MET A 6 17.80 -1.27 19.41
CA MET A 6 17.60 0.16 19.72
C MET A 6 18.42 1.09 18.83
N HIS A 7 19.40 0.53 18.12
CA HIS A 7 20.32 1.26 17.26
C HIS A 7 20.30 0.67 15.85
N ALA A 8 20.44 1.56 14.87
CA ALA A 8 20.63 1.18 13.48
C ALA A 8 21.95 0.41 13.32
N LEU A 9 22.00 -0.42 12.27
CA LEU A 9 23.24 -1.09 11.89
C LEU A 9 24.30 -0.02 11.52
N PRO A 10 25.58 -0.15 11.92
CA PRO A 10 26.62 0.80 11.54
C PRO A 10 26.78 0.93 10.02
N GLU A 11 27.17 2.12 9.53
CA GLU A 11 27.29 2.41 8.10
C GLU A 11 28.26 1.48 7.37
N GLU A 12 29.33 1.06 8.05
CA GLU A 12 30.34 0.17 7.50
C GLU A 12 29.72 -1.17 7.11
N ILE A 13 28.86 -1.72 7.97
CA ILE A 13 28.19 -3.00 7.73
C ILE A 13 27.03 -2.84 6.73
N GLN A 14 26.35 -1.69 6.74
CA GLN A 14 25.33 -1.41 5.72
C GLN A 14 25.93 -1.42 4.31
N LYS A 15 27.12 -0.81 4.15
CA LYS A 15 27.83 -0.67 2.87
C LYS A 15 28.58 -1.93 2.41
N MET A 16 28.73 -2.94 3.25
CA MET A 16 29.31 -4.24 2.85
C MET A 16 28.54 -4.87 1.68
N SER A 17 29.25 -5.60 0.84
CA SER A 17 28.64 -6.35 -0.24
C SER A 17 27.82 -7.53 0.29
N PRO A 18 26.85 -8.06 -0.47
CA PRO A 18 26.09 -9.24 -0.06
C PRO A 18 26.98 -10.46 0.22
N GLU A 19 28.06 -10.62 -0.53
CA GLU A 19 29.00 -11.74 -0.37
C GLU A 19 29.73 -11.70 0.98
N GLU A 20 30.03 -10.49 1.48
CA GLU A 20 30.66 -10.28 2.79
C GLU A 20 29.70 -10.54 3.96
N LYS A 21 28.39 -10.45 3.71
CA LYS A 21 27.33 -10.65 4.71
C LYS A 21 26.97 -12.12 4.89
N VAL A 22 27.48 -13.01 4.04
CA VAL A 22 27.10 -14.42 4.01
C VAL A 22 28.18 -15.30 4.63
N CYS A 23 27.77 -16.29 5.43
CA CYS A 23 28.67 -17.28 5.95
C CYS A 23 29.21 -18.19 4.84
N ASN A 24 30.52 -18.24 4.67
CA ASN A 24 31.18 -19.07 3.65
C ASN A 24 30.94 -20.58 3.80
N TYR A 25 30.52 -21.05 4.98
CA TYR A 25 30.28 -22.47 5.23
C TYR A 25 28.81 -22.87 4.99
N CYS A 26 27.86 -22.12 5.55
CA CYS A 26 26.44 -22.47 5.48
C CYS A 26 25.62 -21.62 4.50
N GLY A 27 26.18 -20.54 3.96
CA GLY A 27 25.49 -19.65 3.02
C GLY A 27 24.41 -18.77 3.66
N VAL A 28 24.27 -18.77 4.98
CA VAL A 28 23.27 -17.95 5.69
C VAL A 28 23.83 -16.56 5.95
N SER A 29 22.99 -15.52 5.76
CA SER A 29 23.34 -14.13 6.09
C SER A 29 23.56 -13.97 7.60
N TYR A 30 24.66 -13.32 7.98
CA TYR A 30 24.91 -12.89 9.35
C TYR A 30 23.91 -11.84 9.83
N LEU A 31 23.20 -11.19 8.89
CA LEU A 31 22.25 -10.11 9.16
C LEU A 31 20.80 -10.52 8.88
N ILE A 32 20.52 -11.82 8.83
CA ILE A 32 19.21 -12.37 8.45
C ILE A 32 18.06 -11.72 9.23
N LEU A 33 18.20 -11.50 10.54
CA LEU A 33 17.17 -10.86 11.35
C LEU A 33 16.91 -9.40 10.94
N HIS A 34 17.96 -8.64 10.60
CA HIS A 34 17.83 -7.26 10.15
C HIS A 34 17.14 -7.21 8.77
N GLU A 35 17.55 -8.09 7.85
CA GLU A 35 16.93 -8.23 6.53
C GLU A 35 15.44 -8.56 6.64
N PHE A 36 15.08 -9.51 7.51
CA PHE A 36 13.68 -9.85 7.76
C PHE A 36 12.88 -8.68 8.30
N LYS A 37 13.43 -7.87 9.21
CA LYS A 37 12.75 -6.67 9.74
C LYS A 37 12.55 -5.60 8.66
N ALA A 38 13.57 -5.33 7.86
CA ALA A 38 13.46 -4.38 6.75
C ALA A 38 12.39 -4.85 5.74
N MET A 39 12.33 -6.14 5.45
CA MET A 39 11.27 -6.71 4.62
C MET A 39 9.89 -6.59 5.27
N GLU A 40 9.76 -6.89 6.57
CA GLU A 40 8.50 -6.75 7.32
C GLU A 40 7.98 -5.31 7.29
N GLU A 41 8.86 -4.33 7.51
CA GLU A 41 8.51 -2.91 7.47
C GLU A 41 8.08 -2.47 6.07
N LYS A 42 8.79 -2.92 5.03
CA LYS A 42 8.42 -2.65 3.64
C LYS A 42 7.05 -3.25 3.32
N VAL A 43 6.78 -4.49 3.72
CA VAL A 43 5.48 -5.14 3.51
C VAL A 43 4.37 -4.35 4.20
N LYS A 44 4.56 -3.96 5.47
CA LYS A 44 3.57 -3.13 6.19
C LYS A 44 3.31 -1.79 5.51
N ALA A 45 4.34 -1.15 4.96
CA ALA A 45 4.17 0.10 4.22
C ALA A 45 3.32 -0.12 2.96
N THR A 46 3.65 -1.15 2.17
CA THR A 46 2.90 -1.50 0.97
C THR A 46 1.45 -1.90 1.27
N GLU A 47 1.20 -2.64 2.36
CA GLU A 47 -0.17 -3.01 2.79
C GLU A 47 -1.01 -1.77 3.13
N LYS A 48 -0.42 -0.76 3.79
CA LYS A 48 -1.10 0.52 4.07
C LYS A 48 -1.43 1.28 2.79
N GLU A 49 -0.53 1.30 1.81
CA GLU A 49 -0.81 1.91 0.51
C GLU A 49 -1.93 1.17 -0.23
N MET A 50 -1.89 -0.16 -0.24
CA MET A 50 -2.91 -0.99 -0.89
C MET A 50 -4.31 -0.75 -0.31
N THR A 51 -4.43 -0.72 1.02
CA THR A 51 -5.72 -0.46 1.70
C THR A 51 -6.22 0.97 1.42
N PHE A 52 -5.32 1.95 1.33
CA PHE A 52 -5.68 3.31 0.94
C PHE A 52 -6.25 3.37 -0.48
N TYR A 53 -5.59 2.74 -1.46
CA TYR A 53 -6.08 2.71 -2.84
C TYR A 53 -7.40 1.94 -2.98
N GLN A 54 -7.58 0.86 -2.23
CA GLN A 54 -8.87 0.15 -2.17
C GLN A 54 -10.00 1.08 -1.71
N GLY A 55 -9.77 1.88 -0.67
CA GLY A 55 -10.76 2.87 -0.20
C GLY A 55 -11.10 3.94 -1.24
N ILE A 56 -10.12 4.36 -2.05
CA ILE A 56 -10.37 5.29 -3.17
C ILE A 56 -11.25 4.63 -4.23
N ILE A 57 -10.97 3.39 -4.61
CA ILE A 57 -11.75 2.66 -5.61
C ILE A 57 -13.22 2.50 -5.14
N GLU A 58 -13.43 2.18 -3.86
CA GLU A 58 -14.77 2.10 -3.28
C GLU A 58 -15.49 3.45 -3.28
N LEU A 59 -14.78 4.54 -2.98
CA LEU A 59 -15.33 5.89 -3.04
C LEU A 59 -15.70 6.28 -4.48
N GLU A 60 -14.82 6.01 -5.45
CA GLU A 60 -15.04 6.27 -6.87
C GLU A 60 -16.28 5.52 -7.37
N LYS A 61 -16.42 4.25 -6.98
CA LYS A 61 -17.58 3.44 -7.34
C LYS A 61 -18.90 4.06 -6.81
N ARG A 62 -18.92 4.49 -5.54
CA ARG A 62 -20.11 5.14 -4.96
C ARG A 62 -20.45 6.45 -5.68
N LEU A 63 -19.45 7.27 -5.97
CA LEU A 63 -19.66 8.53 -6.70
C LEU A 63 -20.20 8.26 -8.11
N GLN A 64 -19.72 7.21 -8.78
CA GLN A 64 -20.23 6.82 -10.09
C GLN A 64 -21.69 6.35 -10.02
N GLU A 65 -22.07 5.60 -8.99
CA GLU A 65 -23.46 5.19 -8.73
C GLU A 65 -24.38 6.40 -8.46
N GLU A 66 -23.94 7.35 -7.65
CA GLU A 66 -24.68 8.60 -7.37
C GLU A 66 -24.87 9.45 -8.62
N LEU A 67 -23.83 9.60 -9.45
CA LEU A 67 -23.91 10.31 -10.72
C LEU A 67 -24.89 9.64 -11.68
N GLN A 68 -24.91 8.31 -11.73
CA GLN A 68 -25.87 7.57 -12.55
C GLN A 68 -27.31 7.79 -12.08
N SER A 69 -27.56 7.72 -10.76
CA SER A 69 -28.89 8.02 -10.20
C SER A 69 -29.34 9.43 -10.55
N LEU A 70 -28.48 10.44 -10.31
CA LEU A 70 -28.82 11.83 -10.58
C LEU A 70 -29.07 12.09 -12.07
N SER A 71 -28.30 11.44 -12.94
CA SER A 71 -28.52 11.52 -14.39
C SER A 71 -29.87 10.92 -14.80
N GLN A 72 -30.30 9.82 -14.18
CA GLN A 72 -31.60 9.21 -14.44
C GLN A 72 -32.73 10.13 -13.95
N ASP A 73 -32.60 10.69 -12.75
CA ASP A 73 -33.57 11.63 -12.18
C ASP A 73 -33.73 12.88 -13.06
N PHE A 74 -32.63 13.38 -13.63
CA PHE A 74 -32.65 14.52 -14.53
C PHE A 74 -33.37 14.21 -15.85
N GLU A 75 -33.08 13.06 -16.48
CA GLU A 75 -33.79 12.64 -17.69
C GLU A 75 -35.28 12.42 -17.40
N GLN A 76 -35.64 11.86 -16.25
CA GLN A 76 -37.04 11.69 -15.84
C GLN A 76 -37.74 13.05 -15.66
N CYS A 77 -37.11 14.02 -14.97
CA CYS A 77 -37.66 15.37 -14.81
C CYS A 77 -37.86 16.10 -16.15
N LYS A 78 -37.02 15.83 -17.14
CA LYS A 78 -37.12 16.38 -18.50
C LYS A 78 -38.26 15.75 -19.29
N ILE A 79 -38.54 14.46 -19.08
CA ILE A 79 -39.69 13.76 -19.67
C ILE A 79 -41.00 14.23 -19.02
N ASP A 80 -40.99 14.46 -17.69
CA ASP A 80 -42.15 14.87 -16.91
C ASP A 80 -42.51 16.37 -17.08
N ASN A 81 -41.65 17.18 -17.72
CA ASN A 81 -41.93 18.55 -18.17
C ASN A 81 -41.96 18.66 -19.71
N PRO A 82 -43.01 18.18 -20.40
CA PRO A 82 -43.16 18.41 -21.83
C PRO A 82 -43.57 19.85 -22.18
N GLU A 83 -43.94 20.70 -21.21
CA GLU A 83 -44.61 21.99 -21.47
C GLU A 83 -43.96 23.19 -20.75
N LYS A 84 -42.92 23.75 -21.36
CA LYS A 84 -42.67 25.21 -21.42
C LYS A 84 -42.15 25.55 -22.81
N LYS A 85 -43.03 25.43 -23.81
CA LYS A 85 -42.82 25.93 -25.16
C LYS A 85 -43.98 26.83 -25.54
#